data_AF-A0A6G3YWA1-F1
#
_entry.id   AF-A0A6G3YWA1-F1
#
_cell.length_a   1.000
_cell.length_b   1.000
_cell.length_c   1.000
_cell.angle_alpha   90.00
_cell.angle_beta   90.00
_cell.angle_gamma   90.00
#
_symmetry.space_group_name_H-M   'P 1'
#
loop_
_entity.id
_entity.type
_entity.pdbx_description
1 polymer ?
#
loop_
_entity_poly.entity_id
_entity_poly.type
_entity_poly.pdbx_seq_one_letter_code
_entity_poly.pdbx_strand_id
1 'polypeptide(L)'
;MADTLLRELTNTDLDWMITSGVRERLPANQQVLSPQGTQDLIYVLIEGRLGLNFLSGTAETAQTSPLDELNQGELIGASALFNMPEIAVINTLEPSMVMSLPVAKVQEKLAEDIAFAAHFYRAIAVMLSNRLRRIFEHPDRIRFWGERSAKEVLSVFGELRDSDVDWLVSFGQIESIEAERVLLQAGRPVDAFYILLDGQLSISAPHGEFNPLYLCFSGLESSTRDQKAFATLSKGGMPGIISFLDFQPLPVTIRALNESLLFAVPRQTLVTKLQVDDSFASRFYRVIAIQVLELLKTVSTRLVDSDAMGSADDEEALDEELDIDDLTHMSEGAKKFNWMLSQLGVNRHG
;
A
#
# COMPACT_ATOMS: atom_id res chain seq x y z
N MET A 1 10.21 -8.30 14.41
CA MET A 1 9.02 -7.66 13.81
C MET A 1 7.71 -7.99 14.55
N ALA A 2 7.74 -8.72 15.67
CA ALA A 2 6.54 -9.16 16.42
C ALA A 2 5.80 -8.07 17.22
N ASP A 3 6.22 -6.81 17.12
CA ASP A 3 5.75 -5.74 18.01
C ASP A 3 4.81 -4.74 17.34
N THR A 4 4.57 -4.79 16.03
CA THR A 4 3.83 -3.71 15.35
C THR A 4 2.43 -3.52 15.92
N LEU A 5 1.66 -4.60 16.08
CA LEU A 5 0.35 -4.53 16.73
C LEU A 5 0.45 -4.01 18.17
N LEU A 6 1.46 -4.42 18.93
CA LEU A 6 1.66 -3.98 20.32
C LEU A 6 2.12 -2.51 20.44
N ARG A 7 2.74 -1.97 19.39
CA ARG A 7 3.19 -0.57 19.34
C ARG A 7 2.08 0.38 18.91
N GLU A 8 1.22 -0.08 18.01
CA GLU A 8 0.18 0.75 17.42
C GLU A 8 -1.16 0.65 18.18
N LEU A 9 -1.48 -0.51 18.77
CA LEU A 9 -2.73 -0.72 19.50
C LEU A 9 -2.58 -0.43 21.00
N THR A 10 -3.62 0.13 21.60
CA THR A 10 -3.70 0.34 23.06
C THR A 10 -4.08 -0.95 23.79
N ASN A 11 -3.94 -0.96 25.12
CA ASN A 11 -4.40 -2.09 25.94
C ASN A 11 -5.90 -2.35 25.76
N THR A 12 -6.72 -1.31 25.65
CA THR A 12 -8.16 -1.44 25.41
C THR A 12 -8.45 -2.11 24.07
N ASP A 13 -7.70 -1.74 23.03
CA ASP A 13 -7.82 -2.32 21.69
C ASP A 13 -7.46 -3.82 21.72
N LEU A 14 -6.36 -4.17 22.39
CA LEU A 14 -5.91 -5.55 22.56
C LEU A 14 -6.89 -6.38 23.39
N ASP A 15 -7.42 -5.84 24.49
CA ASP A 15 -8.42 -6.51 25.33
C ASP A 15 -9.70 -6.81 24.55
N TRP A 16 -10.12 -5.86 23.70
CA TRP A 16 -11.26 -6.06 22.79
C TRP A 16 -10.99 -7.17 21.77
N MET A 17 -9.80 -7.20 21.15
CA MET A 17 -9.42 -8.26 20.20
C MET A 17 -9.37 -9.63 20.88
N ILE A 18 -8.82 -9.72 22.10
CA ILE A 18 -8.75 -10.95 22.88
C ILE A 18 -10.15 -11.47 23.24
N THR A 19 -11.08 -10.58 23.57
CA THR A 19 -12.45 -10.93 23.95
C THR A 19 -13.31 -11.31 22.74
N SER A 20 -13.05 -10.66 21.60
CA SER A 20 -13.85 -10.85 20.37
C SER A 20 -13.33 -11.98 19.48
N GLY A 21 -12.06 -12.34 19.61
CA GLY A 21 -11.39 -13.34 18.79
C GLY A 21 -11.33 -14.73 19.42
N VAL A 22 -11.09 -15.73 18.59
CA VAL A 22 -10.89 -17.11 19.01
C VAL A 22 -9.45 -17.52 18.74
N ARG A 23 -8.80 -18.14 19.74
CA ARG A 23 -7.45 -18.68 19.57
C ARG A 23 -7.53 -20.11 19.05
N GLU A 24 -6.76 -20.38 18.02
CA GLU A 24 -6.82 -21.60 17.25
C GLU A 24 -5.40 -22.07 16.93
N ARG A 25 -5.16 -23.38 17.12
CA ARG A 25 -3.91 -24.00 16.72
C ARG A 25 -4.08 -24.69 15.38
N LEU A 26 -3.27 -24.28 14.42
CA LEU A 26 -3.26 -24.80 13.07
C LEU A 26 -2.11 -25.82 12.89
N PRO A 27 -2.35 -27.04 12.37
CA PRO A 27 -1.28 -27.93 11.88
C PRO A 27 -0.48 -27.30 10.74
N ALA A 28 0.73 -27.81 10.51
CA ALA A 28 1.56 -27.42 9.37
C ALA A 28 0.87 -27.76 8.03
N ASN A 29 1.20 -26.99 6.99
CA ASN A 29 0.63 -27.05 5.64
C ASN A 29 -0.90 -26.88 5.56
N GLN A 30 -1.54 -26.32 6.60
CA GLN A 30 -2.93 -25.92 6.51
C GLN A 30 -3.05 -24.60 5.75
N GLN A 31 -4.01 -24.56 4.83
CA GLN A 31 -4.43 -23.33 4.16
C GLN A 31 -5.25 -22.47 5.12
N VAL A 32 -4.77 -21.25 5.35
CA VAL A 32 -5.40 -20.26 6.23
C VAL A 32 -6.29 -19.32 5.43
N LEU A 33 -5.82 -18.97 4.23
CA LEU A 33 -6.48 -17.99 3.38
C LEU A 33 -6.25 -18.36 1.91
N SER A 34 -7.29 -18.17 1.10
CA SER A 34 -7.28 -18.43 -0.33
C SER A 34 -8.00 -17.32 -1.12
N PRO A 35 -7.65 -17.13 -2.41
CA PRO A 35 -8.39 -16.26 -3.33
C PRO A 35 -9.82 -16.74 -3.60
N GLN A 36 -10.09 -18.03 -3.38
CA GLN A 36 -11.38 -18.65 -3.63
C GLN A 36 -12.24 -18.62 -2.35
N GLY A 37 -13.33 -17.87 -2.37
CA GLY A 37 -14.34 -17.82 -1.30
C GLY A 37 -14.46 -16.47 -0.61
N THR A 38 -15.56 -16.28 0.13
CA THR A 38 -15.79 -15.10 0.97
C THR A 38 -14.92 -15.17 2.22
N GLN A 39 -14.18 -14.10 2.48
CA GLN A 39 -13.36 -14.00 3.68
C GLN A 39 -14.13 -13.32 4.81
N ASP A 40 -14.63 -14.14 5.72
CA ASP A 40 -15.40 -13.67 6.87
C ASP A 40 -14.54 -13.50 8.13
N LEU A 41 -13.27 -13.91 8.07
CA LEU A 41 -12.33 -13.89 9.18
C LEU A 41 -11.03 -13.18 8.79
N ILE A 42 -10.50 -12.37 9.70
CA ILE A 42 -9.09 -11.97 9.70
C ILE A 42 -8.34 -12.75 10.77
N TYR A 43 -7.04 -12.94 10.57
CA TYR A 43 -6.22 -13.68 11.52
C TYR A 43 -5.01 -12.85 11.97
N VAL A 44 -4.71 -12.89 13.26
CA VAL A 44 -3.44 -12.41 13.81
C VAL A 44 -2.56 -13.63 14.10
N LEU A 45 -1.34 -13.65 13.56
CA LEU A 45 -0.38 -14.71 13.87
C LEU A 45 0.23 -14.51 15.25
N ILE A 46 -0.08 -15.38 16.20
CA ILE A 46 0.45 -15.34 17.58
C ILE A 46 1.78 -16.09 17.68
N GLU A 47 1.90 -17.24 17.02
CA GLU A 47 3.11 -18.10 17.07
C GLU A 47 3.23 -18.90 15.77
N GLY A 48 4.45 -19.13 15.31
CA GLY A 48 4.75 -19.90 14.10
C GLY A 48 5.05 -19.00 12.89
N ARG A 49 5.03 -19.62 11.70
CA ARG A 49 5.35 -18.98 10.41
C ARG A 49 4.38 -19.43 9.33
N LEU A 50 3.94 -18.48 8.53
CA LEU A 50 3.06 -18.74 7.39
C LEU A 50 3.79 -18.36 6.10
N GLY A 51 3.61 -19.15 5.05
CA GLY A 51 4.10 -18.87 3.72
C GLY A 51 3.01 -18.13 2.96
N LEU A 52 3.34 -16.95 2.44
CA LEU A 52 2.51 -16.22 1.51
C LEU A 52 2.96 -16.61 0.10
N ASN A 53 2.08 -17.31 -0.59
CA ASN A 53 2.28 -17.75 -1.96
C ASN A 53 1.32 -16.98 -2.86
N PHE A 54 1.77 -16.66 -4.06
CA PHE A 54 0.92 -16.14 -5.10
C PHE A 54 0.28 -17.29 -5.89
N LEU A 55 -0.94 -17.13 -6.37
CA LEU A 55 -1.64 -18.10 -7.23
C LEU A 55 -1.66 -17.60 -8.68
N SER A 56 -0.96 -18.31 -9.57
CA SER A 56 -0.90 -18.00 -11.01
C SER A 56 -1.65 -19.05 -11.83
N GLY A 57 -2.30 -18.65 -12.92
CA GLY A 57 -3.03 -19.53 -13.84
C GLY A 57 -4.53 -19.64 -13.57
N THR A 58 -5.26 -20.27 -14.48
CA THR A 58 -6.70 -20.55 -14.32
C THR A 58 -6.90 -21.70 -13.33
N ALA A 59 -8.15 -21.93 -12.88
CA ALA A 59 -8.48 -22.97 -11.91
C ALA A 59 -7.94 -24.38 -12.27
N GLU A 60 -7.66 -24.64 -13.55
CA GLU A 60 -7.14 -25.91 -14.07
C GLU A 60 -5.59 -25.98 -14.14
N THR A 61 -4.89 -24.84 -14.12
CA THR A 61 -3.42 -24.74 -14.23
C THR A 61 -2.75 -24.01 -13.07
N ALA A 62 -3.48 -23.86 -11.96
CA ALA A 62 -3.04 -23.09 -10.79
C ALA A 62 -1.68 -23.53 -10.25
N GLN A 63 -0.67 -22.67 -10.40
CA GLN A 63 0.67 -22.83 -9.82
C GLN A 63 0.87 -21.82 -8.69
N THR A 64 1.44 -22.29 -7.58
CA THR A 64 1.77 -21.43 -6.44
C THR A 64 3.26 -21.11 -6.41
N SER A 65 3.59 -19.82 -6.37
CA SER A 65 4.97 -19.34 -6.24
C SER A 65 5.18 -18.62 -4.91
N PRO A 66 6.29 -18.87 -4.18
CA PRO A 66 6.53 -18.21 -2.90
C PRO A 66 6.82 -16.72 -3.11
N LEU A 67 6.09 -15.86 -2.40
CA LEU A 67 6.26 -14.41 -2.47
C LEU A 67 6.95 -13.85 -1.22
N ASP A 68 6.47 -14.22 -0.02
CA ASP A 68 7.06 -13.78 1.26
C ASP A 68 6.70 -14.76 2.40
N GLU A 69 7.35 -14.61 3.55
CA GLU A 69 6.99 -15.29 4.80
C GLU A 69 6.36 -14.32 5.80
N LEU A 70 5.24 -14.72 6.39
CA LEU A 70 4.54 -13.96 7.43
C LEU A 70 5.01 -14.42 8.80
N ASN A 71 5.43 -13.45 9.60
CA ASN A 71 6.01 -13.67 10.91
C ASN A 71 5.02 -13.34 12.03
N GLN A 72 5.37 -13.72 13.27
CA GLN A 72 4.58 -13.41 14.45
C GLN A 72 4.21 -11.91 14.49
N GLY A 73 2.97 -11.63 14.90
CA GLY A 73 2.40 -10.28 14.94
C GLY A 73 1.85 -9.80 13.60
N GLU A 74 1.95 -10.59 12.52
CA GLU A 74 1.34 -10.26 11.24
C GLU A 74 -0.17 -10.51 11.19
N LEU A 75 -0.87 -9.67 10.42
CA LEU A 75 -2.30 -9.71 10.17
C LEU A 75 -2.52 -10.32 8.78
N ILE A 76 -3.45 -11.24 8.71
CA ILE A 76 -3.82 -12.01 7.52
C ILE A 76 -5.28 -11.73 7.20
N GLY A 77 -5.62 -11.58 5.91
CA GLY A 77 -6.98 -11.31 5.45
C GLY A 77 -7.41 -9.85 5.56
N ALA A 78 -6.46 -8.92 5.69
CA ALA A 78 -6.78 -7.49 5.80
C ALA A 78 -7.56 -6.94 4.60
N SER A 79 -7.40 -7.53 3.41
CA SER A 79 -8.12 -7.17 2.19
C SER A 79 -9.65 -7.19 2.36
N ALA A 80 -10.16 -8.15 3.15
CA ALA A 80 -11.59 -8.27 3.45
C ALA A 80 -12.16 -7.05 4.18
N LEU A 81 -11.35 -6.32 4.96
CA LEU A 81 -11.78 -5.11 5.66
C LEU A 81 -12.00 -3.92 4.71
N PHE A 82 -11.47 -3.99 3.50
CA PHE A 82 -11.56 -2.96 2.47
C PHE A 82 -12.38 -3.42 1.26
N ASN A 83 -13.15 -4.50 1.39
CA ASN A 83 -13.93 -5.11 0.30
C ASN A 83 -13.07 -5.44 -0.93
N MET A 84 -11.79 -5.74 -0.70
CA MET A 84 -10.84 -6.02 -1.76
C MET A 84 -10.68 -7.53 -1.96
N PRO A 85 -10.61 -8.02 -3.21
CA PRO A 85 -10.36 -9.43 -3.47
C PRO A 85 -8.98 -9.84 -2.97
N GLU A 86 -8.88 -11.07 -2.49
CA GLU A 86 -7.60 -11.63 -2.09
C GLU A 86 -6.95 -12.34 -3.27
N ILE A 87 -5.65 -12.12 -3.46
CA ILE A 87 -4.89 -12.69 -4.58
C ILE A 87 -3.81 -13.67 -4.13
N ALA A 88 -3.60 -13.80 -2.81
CA ALA A 88 -2.58 -14.65 -2.22
C ALA A 88 -3.20 -15.91 -1.63
N VAL A 89 -2.43 -16.99 -1.63
CA VAL A 89 -2.68 -18.20 -0.86
C VAL A 89 -1.72 -18.21 0.33
N ILE A 90 -2.27 -18.31 1.53
CA ILE A 90 -1.47 -18.34 2.74
C ILE A 90 -1.63 -19.70 3.41
N ASN A 91 -0.50 -20.37 3.60
CA ASN A 91 -0.42 -21.68 4.25
C ASN A 91 0.50 -21.61 5.46
N THR A 92 0.20 -22.34 6.52
CA THR A 92 1.14 -22.52 7.64
C THR A 92 2.36 -23.32 7.20
N LEU A 93 3.58 -22.87 7.50
CA LEU A 93 4.82 -23.62 7.23
C LEU A 93 5.14 -24.61 8.36
N GLU A 94 4.65 -24.32 9.56
CA GLU A 94 4.82 -25.12 10.77
C GLU A 94 3.57 -25.01 11.64
N PRO A 95 3.38 -25.88 12.66
CA PRO A 95 2.23 -25.76 13.54
C PRO A 95 2.18 -24.38 14.20
N SER A 96 1.13 -23.62 13.91
CA SER A 96 1.04 -22.19 14.21
C SER A 96 -0.15 -21.90 15.13
N MET A 97 -0.08 -20.83 15.91
CA MET A 97 -1.18 -20.33 16.72
C MET A 97 -1.68 -19.02 16.11
N VAL A 98 -2.97 -18.96 15.81
CA VAL A 98 -3.62 -17.76 15.28
C VAL A 98 -4.74 -17.30 16.21
N MET A 99 -5.06 -16.01 16.14
CA MET A 99 -6.30 -15.46 16.66
C MET A 99 -7.18 -15.04 15.50
N SER A 100 -8.32 -15.69 15.34
CA SER A 100 -9.31 -15.36 14.33
C SER A 100 -10.31 -14.34 14.85
N LEU A 101 -10.67 -13.37 14.02
CA LEU A 101 -11.63 -12.31 14.31
C LEU A 101 -12.62 -12.20 13.16
N PRO A 102 -13.94 -12.20 13.43
CA PRO A 102 -14.94 -11.96 12.39
C PRO A 102 -14.80 -10.59 11.76
N VAL A 103 -14.69 -10.52 10.43
CA VAL A 103 -14.60 -9.29 9.64
C VAL A 103 -15.73 -8.34 10.01
N ALA A 104 -16.97 -8.84 10.10
CA ALA A 104 -18.13 -8.04 10.48
C ALA A 104 -17.98 -7.34 11.84
N LYS A 105 -17.44 -8.03 12.85
CA LYS A 105 -17.21 -7.44 14.18
C LYS A 105 -16.10 -6.39 14.16
N VAL A 106 -15.06 -6.62 13.36
CA VAL A 106 -13.97 -5.66 13.20
C VAL A 106 -14.49 -4.42 12.47
N GLN A 107 -15.26 -4.58 11.40
CA GLN A 107 -15.89 -3.47 10.68
C GLN A 107 -16.84 -2.66 11.58
N GLU A 108 -17.68 -3.32 12.38
CA GLU A 108 -18.53 -2.66 13.38
C GLU A 108 -17.68 -1.84 14.35
N LYS A 109 -16.63 -2.44 14.92
CA LYS A 109 -15.73 -1.74 15.85
C LYS A 109 -15.00 -0.56 15.21
N LEU A 110 -14.57 -0.69 13.95
CA LEU A 110 -13.95 0.39 13.17
C LEU A 110 -14.92 1.55 12.90
N ALA A 111 -16.21 1.26 12.74
CA ALA A 111 -17.24 2.28 12.52
C ALA A 111 -17.64 3.01 13.82
N GLU A 112 -17.67 2.29 14.95
CA GLU A 112 -18.10 2.84 16.25
C GLU A 112 -17.00 3.56 17.02
N ASP A 113 -15.74 3.11 16.89
CA ASP A 113 -14.61 3.62 17.65
C ASP A 113 -13.53 4.18 16.72
N ILE A 114 -13.54 5.51 16.60
CA ILE A 114 -12.64 6.26 15.73
C ILE A 114 -11.17 6.10 16.16
N ALA A 115 -10.90 6.03 17.46
CA ALA A 115 -9.53 5.88 17.97
C ALA A 115 -9.00 4.48 17.66
N PHE A 116 -9.81 3.44 17.91
CA PHE A 116 -9.49 2.08 17.47
C PHE A 116 -9.24 2.03 15.95
N ALA A 117 -10.09 2.69 15.15
CA ALA A 117 -9.90 2.73 13.70
C ALA A 117 -8.59 3.38 13.28
N ALA A 118 -8.20 4.50 13.91
CA ALA A 118 -6.92 5.14 13.67
C ALA A 118 -5.74 4.21 13.98
N HIS A 119 -5.74 3.58 15.15
CA HIS A 119 -4.68 2.65 15.55
C HIS A 119 -4.63 1.40 14.66
N PHE A 120 -5.78 0.81 14.36
CA PHE A 120 -5.87 -0.44 13.64
C PHE A 120 -5.52 -0.28 12.15
N TYR A 121 -6.02 0.76 11.48
CA TYR A 121 -5.62 1.06 10.10
C TYR A 121 -4.15 1.42 10.01
N ARG A 122 -3.60 2.14 11.00
CA ARG A 122 -2.17 2.42 11.04
C ARG A 122 -1.36 1.14 11.18
N ALA A 123 -1.77 0.22 12.06
CA ALA A 123 -1.11 -1.08 12.20
C ALA A 123 -1.08 -1.83 10.85
N ILE A 124 -2.23 -1.94 10.17
CA ILE A 124 -2.32 -2.55 8.84
C ILE A 124 -1.35 -1.87 7.87
N ALA A 125 -1.41 -0.54 7.77
CA ALA A 125 -0.60 0.23 6.83
C ALA A 125 0.90 0.02 7.07
N VAL A 126 1.36 0.02 8.33
CA VAL A 126 2.76 -0.23 8.70
C VAL A 126 3.17 -1.66 8.36
N MET A 127 2.31 -2.64 8.62
CA MET A 127 2.60 -4.07 8.36
C MET A 127 2.71 -4.34 6.86
N LEU A 128 1.78 -3.82 6.06
CA LEU A 128 1.82 -3.92 4.60
C LEU A 128 3.03 -3.18 4.02
N SER A 129 3.38 -2.02 4.59
CA SER A 129 4.56 -1.24 4.16
C SER A 129 5.86 -2.00 4.42
N ASN A 130 5.98 -2.65 5.58
CA ASN A 130 7.13 -3.50 5.91
C ASN A 130 7.23 -4.69 4.95
N ARG A 131 6.10 -5.34 4.62
CA ARG A 131 6.07 -6.44 3.65
C ARG A 131 6.55 -5.98 2.28
N LEU A 132 5.99 -4.87 1.80
CA LEU A 132 6.36 -4.30 0.53
C LEU A 132 7.84 -3.90 0.49
N ARG A 133 8.37 -3.35 1.60
CA ARG A 133 9.80 -3.06 1.75
C ARG A 133 10.67 -4.32 1.63
N ARG A 134 10.33 -5.43 2.31
CA ARG A 134 11.05 -6.71 2.17
C ARG A 134 11.05 -7.22 0.73
N ILE A 135 9.91 -7.09 0.04
CA ILE A 135 9.82 -7.42 -1.38
C ILE A 135 10.78 -6.54 -2.20
N PHE A 136 10.77 -5.22 -1.94
CA PHE A 136 11.67 -4.24 -2.57
C PHE A 136 13.16 -4.42 -2.25
N GLU A 137 13.53 -5.02 -1.12
CA GLU A 137 14.92 -5.33 -0.76
C GLU A 137 15.54 -6.44 -1.63
N HIS A 138 14.69 -7.22 -2.30
CA HIS A 138 15.10 -8.25 -3.26
C HIS A 138 14.58 -7.92 -4.67
N PRO A 139 15.06 -6.82 -5.30
CA PRO A 139 14.54 -6.33 -6.58
C PRO A 139 14.75 -7.33 -7.72
N ASP A 140 15.69 -8.28 -7.62
CA ASP A 140 15.84 -9.37 -8.59
C ASP A 140 14.60 -10.27 -8.70
N ARG A 141 13.78 -10.32 -7.64
CA ARG A 141 12.51 -11.04 -7.59
C ARG A 141 11.34 -10.22 -8.10
N ILE A 142 11.55 -8.92 -8.34
CA ILE A 142 10.54 -7.98 -8.73
C ILE A 142 10.72 -7.66 -10.22
N ARG A 143 9.84 -8.18 -11.06
CA ARG A 143 9.81 -7.85 -12.50
C ARG A 143 8.66 -6.89 -12.78
N PHE A 144 8.80 -5.64 -12.37
CA PHE A 144 7.84 -4.61 -12.80
C PHE A 144 8.15 -4.23 -14.26
N TRP A 145 7.20 -4.51 -15.14
CA TRP A 145 7.09 -3.83 -16.42
C TRP A 145 5.68 -3.26 -16.51
N GLY A 146 5.55 -1.97 -16.83
CA GLY A 146 4.27 -1.35 -17.20
C GLY A 146 3.84 -0.14 -16.36
N GLU A 147 3.05 0.72 -16.99
CA GLU A 147 2.47 1.92 -16.38
C GLU A 147 1.46 1.56 -15.28
N ARG A 148 1.46 2.32 -14.17
CA ARG A 148 0.31 2.32 -13.26
C ARG A 148 -0.77 3.21 -13.84
N SER A 149 -2.00 2.69 -13.94
CA SER A 149 -3.13 3.47 -14.44
C SER A 149 -3.55 4.53 -13.41
N ALA A 150 -3.83 5.74 -13.89
CA ALA A 150 -4.33 6.87 -13.09
C ALA A 150 -5.67 6.56 -12.38
N LYS A 151 -6.34 5.47 -12.75
CA LYS A 151 -7.64 5.02 -12.22
C LYS A 151 -7.58 4.62 -10.75
N GLU A 152 -6.45 4.05 -10.29
CA GLU A 152 -6.25 3.57 -8.91
C GLU A 152 -6.04 4.72 -7.91
N VAL A 153 -5.63 5.90 -8.37
CA VAL A 153 -5.19 6.97 -7.46
C VAL A 153 -6.26 8.02 -7.16
N LEU A 154 -7.38 8.01 -7.91
CA LEU A 154 -8.53 8.86 -7.65
C LEU A 154 -9.45 8.29 -6.56
N SER A 155 -9.40 6.98 -6.28
CA SER A 155 -10.19 6.32 -5.23
C SER A 155 -9.82 6.87 -3.84
N VAL A 156 -8.56 7.24 -3.63
CA VAL A 156 -8.04 7.79 -2.36
C VAL A 156 -8.80 9.02 -1.86
N PHE A 157 -9.18 9.92 -2.76
CA PHE A 157 -9.88 11.14 -2.37
C PHE A 157 -11.33 10.86 -1.95
N GLY A 158 -11.91 9.72 -2.34
CA GLY A 158 -13.24 9.31 -1.90
C GLY A 158 -13.30 9.09 -0.38
N GLU A 159 -12.24 8.47 0.18
CA GLU A 159 -12.15 8.09 1.60
C GLU A 159 -12.02 9.31 2.53
N LEU A 160 -11.50 10.43 2.02
CA LEU A 160 -11.30 11.66 2.78
C LEU A 160 -12.59 12.49 2.82
N ARG A 161 -12.88 13.13 3.96
CA ARG A 161 -13.98 14.13 4.04
C ARG A 161 -13.56 15.44 3.39
N ASP A 162 -14.54 16.26 3.02
CA ASP A 162 -14.28 17.59 2.46
C ASP A 162 -13.40 18.44 3.39
N SER A 163 -13.64 18.38 4.71
CA SER A 163 -12.80 19.05 5.72
C SER A 163 -11.35 18.57 5.75
N ASP A 164 -11.11 17.30 5.38
CA ASP A 164 -9.75 16.75 5.32
C ASP A 164 -9.03 17.29 4.09
N VAL A 165 -9.74 17.39 2.95
CA VAL A 165 -9.21 17.97 1.70
C VAL A 165 -8.97 19.48 1.88
N ASP A 166 -9.88 20.21 2.52
CA ASP A 166 -9.72 21.63 2.88
C ASP A 166 -8.47 21.84 3.74
N TRP A 167 -8.26 20.94 4.72
CA TRP A 167 -7.08 20.99 5.57
C TRP A 167 -5.81 20.72 4.76
N LEU A 168 -5.80 19.70 3.89
CA LEU A 168 -4.67 19.42 3.01
C LEU A 168 -4.33 20.67 2.19
N VAL A 169 -5.30 21.26 1.49
CA VAL A 169 -5.13 22.48 0.66
C VAL A 169 -4.57 23.66 1.47
N SER A 170 -5.02 23.82 2.71
CA SER A 170 -4.59 24.93 3.57
C SER A 170 -3.14 24.83 4.03
N PHE A 171 -2.59 23.63 4.10
CA PHE A 171 -1.26 23.35 4.66
C PHE A 171 -0.28 22.74 3.66
N GLY A 172 -0.74 22.42 2.45
CA GLY A 172 0.09 21.97 1.35
C GLY A 172 0.47 23.11 0.40
N GLN A 173 1.47 22.83 -0.43
CA GLN A 173 1.96 23.76 -1.44
C GLN A 173 2.15 23.06 -2.78
N ILE A 174 2.07 23.83 -3.86
CA ILE A 174 2.37 23.32 -5.20
C ILE A 174 3.85 23.52 -5.47
N GLU A 175 4.51 22.46 -5.91
CA GLU A 175 5.91 22.45 -6.32
C GLU A 175 6.00 21.99 -7.78
N SER A 176 6.76 22.72 -8.61
CA SER A 176 7.14 22.24 -9.94
C SER A 176 8.48 21.51 -9.84
N ILE A 177 8.58 20.38 -10.54
CA ILE A 177 9.82 19.63 -10.68
C ILE A 177 10.18 19.51 -12.16
N GLU A 178 11.39 19.94 -12.51
CA GLU A 178 11.91 19.85 -13.88
C GLU A 178 12.11 18.38 -14.30
N ALA A 179 12.05 18.13 -15.61
CA ALA A 179 12.38 16.82 -16.16
C ALA A 179 13.77 16.34 -15.69
N GLU A 180 13.90 15.03 -15.49
CA GLU A 180 15.10 14.35 -15.01
C GLU A 180 15.51 14.67 -13.56
N ARG A 181 14.80 15.54 -12.83
CA ARG A 181 15.08 15.77 -11.40
C ARG A 181 14.59 14.62 -10.54
N VAL A 182 15.39 14.29 -9.53
CA VAL A 182 15.03 13.29 -8.52
C VAL A 182 14.12 13.95 -7.48
N LEU A 183 12.91 13.40 -7.32
CA LEU A 183 11.98 13.77 -6.25
C LEU A 183 12.35 13.05 -4.95
N LEU A 184 12.41 11.72 -4.99
CA LEU A 184 12.77 10.87 -3.85
C LEU A 184 14.01 10.06 -4.18
N GLN A 185 14.96 9.99 -3.26
CA GLN A 185 16.20 9.26 -3.45
C GLN A 185 16.21 7.95 -2.65
N ALA A 186 16.65 6.86 -3.27
CA ALA A 186 16.78 5.57 -2.60
C ALA A 186 17.59 5.68 -1.30
N GLY A 187 17.09 5.07 -0.22
CA GLY A 187 17.76 5.09 1.09
C GLY A 187 17.62 6.40 1.87
N ARG A 188 16.94 7.43 1.34
CA ARG A 188 16.71 8.71 2.04
C ARG A 188 15.30 8.78 2.64
N PRO A 189 15.15 9.42 3.81
CA PRO A 189 13.83 9.70 4.36
C PRO A 189 13.05 10.66 3.46
N VAL A 190 11.73 10.62 3.59
CA VAL A 190 10.82 11.50 2.85
C VAL A 190 10.40 12.67 3.75
N ASP A 191 10.51 13.89 3.23
CA ASP A 191 10.30 15.12 4.01
C ASP A 191 8.89 15.72 3.88
N ALA A 192 8.11 15.26 2.89
CA ALA A 192 6.73 15.68 2.67
C ALA A 192 5.88 14.53 2.11
N PHE A 193 4.57 14.60 2.31
CA PHE A 193 3.62 13.77 1.59
C PHE A 193 3.34 14.43 0.24
N TYR A 194 3.58 13.69 -0.85
CA TYR A 194 3.48 14.20 -2.22
C TYR A 194 2.30 13.56 -2.96
N ILE A 195 1.60 14.36 -3.76
CA ILE A 195 0.59 13.92 -4.73
C ILE A 195 0.96 14.51 -6.09
N LEU A 196 1.06 13.67 -7.12
CA LEU A 196 1.32 14.10 -8.49
C LEU A 196 0.07 14.73 -9.09
N LEU A 197 0.08 16.05 -9.31
CA LEU A 197 -1.03 16.80 -9.88
C LEU A 197 -1.01 16.81 -11.41
N ASP A 198 0.18 16.79 -12.01
CA ASP A 198 0.38 16.71 -13.45
C ASP A 198 1.78 16.19 -13.79
N GLY A 199 1.94 15.63 -14.98
CA GLY A 199 3.20 15.02 -15.45
C GLY A 199 3.33 13.53 -15.13
N GLN A 200 4.55 13.00 -15.21
CA GLN A 200 4.89 11.60 -14.98
C GLN A 200 6.19 11.44 -14.20
N LEU A 201 6.21 10.49 -13.27
CA LEU A 201 7.41 10.12 -12.51
C LEU A 201 7.78 8.68 -12.81
N SER A 202 9.07 8.40 -12.92
CA SER A 202 9.63 7.06 -13.02
C SER A 202 10.10 6.56 -11.66
N ILE A 203 10.06 5.25 -11.45
CA ILE A 203 10.60 4.58 -10.27
C ILE A 203 11.69 3.61 -10.73
N SER A 204 12.88 3.72 -10.13
CA SER A 204 14.01 2.80 -10.33
C SER A 204 14.56 2.31 -8.98
N ALA A 205 15.21 1.15 -8.97
CA ALA A 205 15.81 0.54 -7.78
C ALA A 205 17.27 0.14 -8.05
N PRO A 206 18.17 0.30 -7.07
CA PRO A 206 19.58 -0.07 -7.17
C PRO A 206 19.73 -1.56 -7.52
N HIS A 207 20.70 -1.87 -8.37
CA HIS A 207 21.06 -3.22 -8.74
C HIS A 207 21.84 -3.90 -7.60
N GLY A 208 21.48 -5.13 -7.26
CA GLY A 208 22.09 -5.92 -6.19
C GLY A 208 21.40 -5.77 -4.83
N GLU A 209 22.04 -6.34 -3.79
CA GLU A 209 21.50 -6.36 -2.43
C GLU A 209 21.35 -4.95 -1.86
N PHE A 210 20.15 -4.63 -1.36
CA PHE A 210 19.90 -3.32 -0.75
C PHE A 210 20.66 -3.17 0.56
N ASN A 211 21.59 -2.22 0.61
CA ASN A 211 22.18 -1.74 1.84
C ASN A 211 21.94 -0.23 1.98
N PRO A 212 20.99 0.21 2.84
CA PRO A 212 20.61 1.61 2.95
C PRO A 212 21.77 2.49 3.41
N LEU A 213 22.64 1.97 4.29
CA LEU A 213 23.83 2.68 4.76
C LEU A 213 24.84 2.84 3.64
N TYR A 214 25.15 1.78 2.90
CA TYR A 214 26.05 1.85 1.75
C TYR A 214 25.54 2.86 0.72
N LEU A 215 24.25 2.78 0.37
CA LEU A 215 23.60 3.70 -0.56
C LEU A 215 23.73 5.13 -0.06
N CYS A 216 23.41 5.44 1.20
CA CYS A 216 23.53 6.79 1.78
C CYS A 216 24.90 7.47 1.55
N PHE A 217 25.99 6.70 1.49
CA PHE A 217 27.36 7.20 1.41
C PHE A 217 28.05 7.03 0.03
N SER A 218 27.44 6.35 -0.95
CA SER A 218 28.11 6.00 -2.22
C SER A 218 27.92 6.99 -3.38
N GLY A 219 27.29 8.15 -3.17
CA GLY A 219 27.01 9.11 -4.25
C GLY A 219 25.75 8.75 -5.05
N LEU A 220 24.66 8.52 -4.31
CA LEU A 220 23.35 7.98 -4.66
C LEU A 220 22.74 8.23 -6.03
N GLU A 221 22.85 9.42 -6.63
CA GLU A 221 22.28 9.60 -7.98
C GLU A 221 22.95 8.64 -8.96
N SER A 222 24.26 8.45 -8.88
CA SER A 222 24.99 7.51 -9.75
C SER A 222 24.53 6.06 -9.58
N SER A 223 24.05 5.69 -8.39
CA SER A 223 23.62 4.32 -8.09
C SER A 223 22.31 3.93 -8.78
N THR A 224 21.48 4.89 -9.20
CA THR A 224 20.20 4.62 -9.88
C THR A 224 19.98 5.45 -11.15
N ARG A 225 20.91 6.32 -11.55
CA ARG A 225 20.79 7.19 -12.73
C ARG A 225 20.73 6.39 -14.04
N ASP A 226 21.56 5.35 -14.14
CA ASP A 226 21.63 4.52 -15.35
C ASP A 226 20.76 3.25 -15.23
N GLN A 227 19.94 3.16 -14.18
CA GLN A 227 19.06 2.02 -13.98
C GLN A 227 17.73 2.22 -14.67
N LYS A 228 17.29 1.15 -15.32
CA LYS A 228 16.02 1.13 -16.01
C LYS A 228 14.89 1.31 -15.01
N ALA A 229 14.01 2.27 -15.28
CA ALA A 229 12.77 2.41 -14.55
C ALA A 229 11.94 1.13 -14.72
N PHE A 230 11.32 0.70 -13.63
CA PHE A 230 10.52 -0.51 -13.60
C PHE A 230 9.01 -0.16 -13.50
N ALA A 231 8.68 1.05 -13.05
CA ALA A 231 7.31 1.56 -13.01
C ALA A 231 7.26 3.06 -13.28
N THR A 232 6.08 3.53 -13.71
CA THR A 232 5.76 4.95 -13.90
C THR A 232 4.53 5.29 -13.05
N LEU A 233 4.59 6.45 -12.39
CA LEU A 233 3.47 7.09 -11.70
C LEU A 233 2.90 8.19 -12.59
N SER A 234 1.57 8.21 -12.69
CA SER A 234 0.78 9.19 -13.43
C SER A 234 -0.03 10.05 -12.45
N LYS A 235 -0.76 11.05 -12.98
CA LYS A 235 -1.59 11.98 -12.22
C LYS A 235 -2.43 11.26 -11.15
N GLY A 236 -2.41 11.83 -9.95
CA GLY A 236 -2.95 11.26 -8.72
C GLY A 236 -1.89 10.55 -7.89
N GLY A 237 -0.86 9.95 -8.50
CA GLY A 237 0.19 9.15 -7.86
C GLY A 237 0.75 9.75 -6.57
N MET A 238 0.96 8.93 -5.54
CA MET A 238 1.45 9.37 -4.22
C MET A 238 2.87 8.85 -3.94
N PRO A 239 3.92 9.45 -4.54
CA PRO A 239 5.28 9.00 -4.33
C PRO A 239 5.68 9.11 -2.85
N GLY A 240 6.31 8.06 -2.32
CA GLY A 240 6.83 8.05 -0.95
C GLY A 240 5.82 7.71 0.15
N ILE A 241 4.56 7.41 -0.20
CA ILE A 241 3.48 7.10 0.76
C ILE A 241 3.84 5.97 1.75
N ILE A 242 4.59 4.97 1.29
CA ILE A 242 5.06 3.83 2.11
C ILE A 242 6.07 4.29 3.16
N SER A 243 7.05 5.10 2.76
CA SER A 243 8.10 5.62 3.64
C SER A 243 7.58 6.67 4.63
N PHE A 244 6.41 7.24 4.38
CA PHE A 244 5.83 8.30 5.20
C PHE A 244 5.38 7.81 6.59
N LEU A 245 4.87 6.57 6.69
CA LEU A 245 4.27 6.04 7.92
C LEU A 245 5.26 5.82 9.06
N ASP A 246 6.40 5.23 8.75
CA ASP A 246 7.38 4.73 9.72
C ASP A 246 8.77 5.37 9.56
N PHE A 247 8.89 6.30 8.61
CA PHE A 247 10.10 7.05 8.29
C PHE A 247 11.26 6.19 7.82
N GLN A 248 10.98 4.93 7.47
CA GLN A 248 11.97 4.03 6.94
C GLN A 248 12.05 4.23 5.41
N PRO A 249 13.26 4.47 4.88
CA PRO A 249 13.41 4.70 3.46
C PRO A 249 13.09 3.43 2.65
N LEU A 250 12.73 3.63 1.39
CA LEU A 250 12.64 2.55 0.42
C LEU A 250 13.91 2.49 -0.45
N PRO A 251 14.23 1.31 -1.02
CA PRO A 251 15.32 1.14 -1.96
C PRO A 251 14.95 1.65 -3.35
N VAL A 252 14.21 2.75 -3.47
CA VAL A 252 13.72 3.25 -4.76
C VAL A 252 14.01 4.73 -4.94
N THR A 253 14.41 5.08 -6.14
CA THR A 253 14.57 6.46 -6.59
C THR A 253 13.39 6.82 -7.49
N ILE A 254 12.80 7.98 -7.24
CA ILE A 254 11.70 8.53 -8.04
C ILE A 254 12.19 9.77 -8.77
N ARG A 255 12.09 9.77 -10.11
CA ARG A 255 12.59 10.83 -10.99
C ARG A 255 11.50 11.32 -11.93
N ALA A 256 11.38 12.64 -12.09
CA ALA A 256 10.47 13.23 -13.06
C ALA A 256 10.88 12.88 -14.50
N LEU A 257 9.95 12.35 -15.30
CA LEU A 257 10.18 12.05 -16.72
C LEU A 257 9.98 13.30 -17.59
N ASN A 258 9.09 14.19 -17.15
CA ASN A 258 8.81 15.48 -17.76
C ASN A 258 8.59 16.53 -16.66
N GLU A 259 8.46 17.79 -17.04
CA GLU A 259 8.04 18.83 -16.09
C GLU A 259 6.73 18.40 -15.44
N SER A 260 6.73 18.31 -14.11
CA SER A 260 5.62 17.75 -13.34
C SER A 260 5.23 18.69 -12.21
N LEU A 261 3.96 18.67 -11.83
CA LEU A 261 3.42 19.43 -10.72
C LEU A 261 3.09 18.50 -9.56
N LEU A 262 3.58 18.86 -8.37
CA LEU A 262 3.40 18.11 -7.14
C LEU A 262 2.63 18.95 -6.14
N PHE A 263 1.73 18.32 -5.40
CA PHE A 263 1.20 18.84 -4.16
C PHE A 263 1.99 18.27 -3.00
N ALA A 264 2.65 19.11 -2.23
CA ALA A 264 3.51 18.72 -1.12
C ALA A 264 2.91 19.20 0.20
N VAL A 265 2.64 18.28 1.12
CA VAL A 265 2.28 18.59 2.51
C VAL A 265 3.48 18.30 3.41
N PRO A 266 4.07 19.31 4.08
CA PRO A 266 5.23 19.10 4.94
C PRO A 266 4.97 18.03 6.00
N ARG A 267 5.92 17.10 6.16
CA ARG A 267 5.74 15.94 7.04
C ARG A 267 5.43 16.31 8.48
N GLN A 268 6.11 17.31 9.03
CA GLN A 268 5.90 17.74 10.42
C GLN A 268 4.46 18.21 10.65
N THR A 269 3.89 18.93 9.68
CA THR A 269 2.51 19.43 9.72
C THR A 269 1.51 18.28 9.69
N LEU A 270 1.71 17.32 8.78
CA LEU A 270 0.84 16.16 8.62
C LEU A 270 0.92 15.20 9.83
N VAL A 271 2.12 14.92 10.34
CA VAL A 271 2.29 14.10 11.55
C VAL A 271 1.61 14.74 12.76
N THR A 272 1.71 16.06 12.92
CA THR A 272 1.02 16.77 14.01
C THR A 272 -0.49 16.61 13.88
N LYS A 273 -1.05 16.77 12.67
CA LYS A 273 -2.48 16.59 12.42
C LYS A 273 -2.94 15.16 12.74
N LEU A 274 -2.18 14.16 12.33
CA LEU A 274 -2.47 12.74 12.61
C LEU A 274 -2.43 12.40 14.11
N GLN A 275 -1.66 13.14 14.92
CA GLN A 275 -1.57 12.93 16.36
C GLN A 275 -2.71 13.57 17.16
N VAL A 276 -3.29 14.66 16.65
CA VAL A 276 -4.30 15.45 17.39
C VAL A 276 -5.74 15.19 16.92
N ASP A 277 -5.91 14.52 15.78
CA ASP A 277 -7.21 14.29 15.16
C ASP A 277 -7.33 12.84 14.69
N ASP A 278 -7.85 11.98 15.57
CA ASP A 278 -8.10 10.56 15.29
C ASP A 278 -9.09 10.36 14.12
N SER A 279 -9.98 11.33 13.89
CA SER A 279 -10.94 11.27 12.80
C SER A 279 -10.24 11.41 11.46
N PHE A 280 -9.36 12.41 11.33
CA PHE A 280 -8.51 12.55 10.15
C PHE A 280 -7.54 11.36 10.04
N ALA A 281 -6.93 10.94 11.15
CA ALA A 281 -5.97 9.86 11.19
C ALA A 281 -6.55 8.53 10.72
N SER A 282 -7.75 8.15 11.18
CA SER A 282 -8.42 6.91 10.76
C SER A 282 -8.64 6.86 9.25
N ARG A 283 -9.18 7.92 8.64
CA ARG A 283 -9.38 7.99 7.18
C ARG A 283 -8.07 8.03 6.41
N PHE A 284 -7.08 8.80 6.90
CA PHE A 284 -5.78 8.89 6.26
C PHE A 284 -5.00 7.56 6.30
N TYR A 285 -4.98 6.86 7.43
CA TYR A 285 -4.33 5.56 7.52
C TYR A 285 -5.07 4.47 6.74
N ARG A 286 -6.41 4.54 6.67
CA ARG A 286 -7.22 3.69 5.79
C ARG A 286 -6.81 3.87 4.33
N VAL A 287 -6.70 5.12 3.86
CA VAL A 287 -6.18 5.45 2.52
C VAL A 287 -4.82 4.80 2.27
N ILE A 288 -3.88 4.94 3.20
CA ILE A 288 -2.54 4.37 3.01
C ILE A 288 -2.61 2.84 2.98
N ALA A 289 -3.38 2.21 3.86
CA ALA A 289 -3.55 0.76 3.87
C ALA A 289 -4.09 0.25 2.52
N ILE A 290 -5.10 0.92 1.96
CA ILE A 290 -5.65 0.59 0.64
C ILE A 290 -4.57 0.74 -0.45
N GLN A 291 -3.89 1.87 -0.50
CA GLN A 291 -2.85 2.14 -1.52
C GLN A 291 -1.67 1.16 -1.47
N VAL A 292 -1.22 0.79 -0.27
CA VAL A 292 -0.12 -0.17 -0.12
C VAL A 292 -0.59 -1.57 -0.47
N LEU A 293 -1.84 -1.92 -0.15
CA LEU A 293 -2.42 -3.21 -0.53
C LEU A 293 -2.60 -3.33 -2.05
N GLU A 294 -3.13 -2.30 -2.71
CA GLU A 294 -3.20 -2.21 -4.17
C GLU A 294 -1.81 -2.36 -4.79
N LEU A 295 -0.79 -1.71 -4.21
CA LEU A 295 0.58 -1.87 -4.69
C LEU A 295 1.12 -3.27 -4.51
N LEU A 296 0.93 -3.90 -3.35
CA LEU A 296 1.26 -5.32 -3.17
C LEU A 296 0.57 -6.19 -4.22
N LYS A 297 -0.69 -5.88 -4.57
CA LYS A 297 -1.40 -6.58 -5.65
C LYS A 297 -0.74 -6.36 -7.01
N THR A 298 -0.48 -5.12 -7.40
CA THR A 298 0.19 -4.80 -8.67
C THR A 298 1.56 -5.48 -8.78
N VAL A 299 2.35 -5.48 -7.69
CA VAL A 299 3.65 -6.18 -7.67
C VAL A 299 3.45 -7.67 -7.92
N SER A 300 2.42 -8.26 -7.31
CA SER A 300 2.20 -9.70 -7.31
C SER A 300 1.65 -10.20 -8.65
N THR A 301 0.69 -9.51 -9.26
CA THR A 301 0.08 -9.92 -10.54
C THR A 301 1.08 -9.87 -11.70
N ARG A 302 1.95 -8.85 -11.75
CA ARG A 302 2.89 -8.68 -12.87
C ARG A 302 4.12 -9.59 -12.83
N LEU A 303 4.30 -10.34 -11.75
CA LEU A 303 5.27 -11.45 -11.73
C LEU A 303 4.84 -12.61 -12.63
N VAL A 304 3.54 -12.72 -12.95
CA VAL A 304 2.93 -13.83 -13.71
C VAL A 304 3.10 -13.71 -15.22
N ASP A 305 2.80 -12.54 -15.79
CA ASP A 305 2.73 -12.35 -17.25
C ASP A 305 4.06 -12.61 -17.98
N SER A 306 5.18 -12.64 -17.24
CA SER A 306 6.50 -12.86 -17.84
C SER A 306 6.86 -14.34 -18.10
N ASP A 307 6.17 -15.31 -17.51
CA ASP A 307 6.34 -16.73 -17.84
C ASP A 307 5.48 -17.16 -19.05
N ALA A 308 4.50 -16.33 -19.43
CA ALA A 308 3.63 -16.52 -20.60
C ALA A 308 4.14 -15.77 -21.85
N MET A 309 5.46 -15.62 -22.01
CA MET A 309 6.04 -15.10 -23.26
C MET A 309 6.03 -16.21 -24.34
N GLY A 310 4.80 -16.53 -24.75
CA GLY A 310 4.46 -17.64 -25.65
C GLY A 310 3.03 -17.58 -26.21
N SER A 311 2.27 -16.50 -26.04
CA SER A 311 1.08 -16.22 -26.86
C SER A 311 0.60 -14.79 -26.62
N ALA A 312 0.81 -13.92 -27.61
CA ALA A 312 0.04 -12.70 -27.74
C ALA A 312 -1.37 -13.13 -28.17
N ASP A 313 -2.32 -13.22 -27.24
CA ASP A 313 -3.76 -13.14 -27.52
C ASP A 313 -4.66 -13.09 -26.27
N ASP A 314 -4.14 -13.26 -25.04
CA ASP A 314 -4.96 -13.13 -23.83
C ASP A 314 -4.68 -11.81 -23.08
N GLU A 315 -4.99 -10.68 -23.71
CA GLU A 315 -5.37 -9.45 -22.98
C GLU A 315 -6.84 -9.56 -22.54
N GLU A 316 -7.21 -10.64 -21.84
CA GLU A 316 -8.36 -10.56 -20.95
C GLU A 316 -7.88 -9.81 -19.71
N ALA A 317 -7.92 -8.48 -19.82
CA ALA A 317 -8.00 -7.63 -18.66
C ALA A 317 -9.00 -8.29 -17.70
N LEU A 318 -8.58 -8.51 -16.46
CA LEU A 318 -9.50 -8.75 -15.36
C LEU A 318 -10.40 -7.50 -15.30
N ASP A 319 -11.44 -7.48 -16.12
CA ASP A 319 -12.59 -6.61 -15.98
C ASP A 319 -13.30 -7.09 -14.71
N GLU A 320 -12.71 -6.73 -13.57
CA GLU A 320 -13.42 -6.70 -12.31
C GLU A 320 -14.63 -5.79 -12.55
N GLU A 321 -15.81 -6.40 -12.59
CA GLU A 321 -17.07 -5.69 -12.65
C GLU A 321 -17.14 -4.80 -11.39
N LEU A 322 -16.81 -3.52 -11.56
CA LEU A 322 -16.79 -2.56 -10.47
C LEU A 322 -18.18 -2.48 -9.84
N ASP A 323 -18.27 -2.68 -8.54
CA ASP A 323 -19.54 -2.51 -7.84
C ASP A 323 -19.98 -1.04 -7.90
N ILE A 324 -21.28 -0.80 -7.77
CA ILE A 324 -21.89 0.53 -7.77
C ILE A 324 -21.28 1.41 -6.67
N ASP A 325 -20.93 0.81 -5.53
CA ASP A 325 -20.28 1.49 -4.41
C ASP A 325 -18.85 1.96 -4.77
N ASP A 326 -18.09 1.16 -5.51
CA ASP A 326 -16.76 1.57 -6.00
C ASP A 326 -16.87 2.71 -7.02
N LEU A 327 -17.84 2.62 -7.94
CA LEU A 327 -18.10 3.66 -8.93
C LEU A 327 -18.52 5.00 -8.31
N THR A 328 -19.36 4.96 -7.26
CA THR A 328 -19.77 6.17 -6.54
C THR A 328 -18.61 6.78 -5.77
N HIS A 329 -17.84 5.95 -5.06
CA HIS A 329 -16.66 6.39 -4.33
C HIS A 329 -15.59 7.00 -5.25
N MET A 330 -15.34 6.38 -6.41
CA MET A 330 -14.47 6.93 -7.46
C MET A 330 -14.98 8.27 -8.01
N SER A 331 -16.29 8.41 -8.22
CA SER A 331 -16.90 9.66 -8.68
C SER A 331 -16.69 10.80 -7.67
N GLU A 332 -16.86 10.53 -6.38
CA GLU A 332 -16.62 11.50 -5.32
C GLU A 332 -15.15 11.87 -5.20
N GLY A 333 -14.25 10.88 -5.27
CA GLY A 333 -12.81 11.11 -5.26
C GLY A 333 -12.36 11.99 -6.42
N ALA A 334 -12.84 11.72 -7.63
CA ALA A 334 -12.56 12.55 -8.80
C ALA A 334 -13.09 13.99 -8.65
N LYS A 335 -14.28 14.18 -8.05
CA LYS A 335 -14.83 15.53 -7.77
C LYS A 335 -13.97 16.29 -6.79
N LYS A 336 -13.57 15.67 -5.67
CA LYS A 336 -12.72 16.29 -4.65
C LYS A 336 -11.35 16.63 -5.19
N PHE A 337 -10.74 15.74 -5.98
CA PHE A 337 -9.46 16.01 -6.62
C PHE A 337 -9.54 17.16 -7.63
N ASN A 338 -10.57 17.18 -8.48
CA ASN A 338 -10.78 18.28 -9.42
C ASN A 338 -11.07 19.61 -8.71
N TRP A 339 -11.81 19.57 -7.61
CA TRP A 339 -12.02 20.74 -6.74
C TRP A 339 -10.69 21.23 -6.16
N MET A 340 -9.84 20.33 -5.65
CA MET A 340 -8.51 20.66 -5.14
C MET A 340 -7.67 21.33 -6.23
N LEU A 341 -7.62 20.77 -7.44
CA LEU A 341 -6.92 21.36 -8.59
C LEU A 341 -7.46 22.75 -8.95
N SER A 342 -8.78 22.98 -8.80
CA SER A 342 -9.40 24.28 -9.05
C SER A 342 -9.00 25.33 -8.01
N GLN A 343 -8.95 24.97 -6.73
CA GLN A 343 -8.50 25.85 -5.64
C GLN A 343 -7.01 26.20 -5.78
N LEU A 344 -6.22 25.21 -6.20
CA LEU A 344 -4.79 25.33 -6.43
C LEU A 344 -4.45 26.06 -7.74
N GLY A 345 -5.44 26.42 -8.57
CA GLY A 345 -5.23 27.18 -9.81
C GLY A 345 -4.56 26.41 -10.95
N VAL A 346 -4.46 25.07 -10.85
CA VAL A 346 -3.80 24.21 -11.84
C VAL A 346 -4.59 24.14 -13.17
N ASN A 347 -5.92 24.27 -13.11
CA ASN A 347 -6.80 24.24 -14.30
C ASN A 347 -6.81 25.55 -15.13
N ARG A 348 -5.86 26.47 -14.96
CA ARG A 348 -5.83 27.77 -15.68
C ARG A 348 -4.95 27.82 -16.93
N HIS A 349 -4.35 26.71 -17.36
CA HIS A 349 -3.65 26.64 -18.64
C HIS A 349 -4.38 25.63 -19.53
N GLY A 350 -5.04 26.16 -20.57
CA GLY A 350 -5.78 25.38 -21.56
C GLY A 350 -4.93 24.88 -22.71
#